data_AF-A0A2U9II14-F1
#
_entry.id   AF-A0A2U9II14-F1
#
_cell.length_a   1.000
_cell.length_b   1.000
_cell.length_c   1.000
_cell.angle_alpha   90.00
_cell.angle_beta   90.00
_cell.angle_gamma   90.00
#
_symmetry.space_group_name_H-M   'P 1'
#
loop_
_entity.id
_entity.type
_entity.pdbx_description
1 polymer ?
#
loop_
_entity_poly.entity_id
_entity_poly.type
_entity_poly.pdbx_seq_one_letter_code
_entity_poly.pdbx_strand_id
1 'polypeptide(L)' 'MNSQLLYIKEKYDELLKAYNACKTCIDCEMCDKAEIISDELITLINKCNISDLSPEERKEIKSIIFSISSLSKDLKKTL' A
#
# COMPACT_ATOMS: atom_id res chain seq x y z
N MET A 1 -0.63 15.61 13.60
CA MET A 1 -0.55 14.35 12.82
C MET A 1 -0.91 14.69 11.39
N ASN A 2 -0.03 14.43 10.42
CA ASN A 2 -0.26 14.83 9.03
C ASN A 2 -1.46 14.04 8.46
N SER A 3 -2.55 14.73 8.09
CA SER A 3 -3.79 14.09 7.60
C SER A 3 -3.55 13.21 6.36
N GLN A 4 -2.53 13.53 5.55
CA GLN A 4 -2.15 12.71 4.39
C GLN A 4 -1.49 11.41 4.81
N LEU A 5 -0.62 11.43 5.82
CA LEU A 5 0.04 10.23 6.32
C LEU A 5 -0.97 9.28 6.97
N LEU A 6 -1.92 9.82 7.73
CA LEU A 6 -2.99 9.02 8.31
C LEU A 6 -3.79 8.29 7.23
N TYR A 7 -4.19 9.01 6.17
CA TYR A 7 -4.93 8.43 5.05
C TYR A 7 -4.13 7.35 4.31
N ILE A 8 -2.82 7.56 4.11
CA ILE A 8 -1.93 6.55 3.51
C ILE A 8 -1.90 5.28 4.38
N LYS A 9 -1.87 5.41 5.71
CA LYS A 9 -1.88 4.26 6.62
C LYS A 9 -3.20 3.50 6.56
N GLU A 10 -4.32 4.21 6.57
CA GLU A 10 -5.65 3.59 6.45
C GLU A 10 -5.77 2.79 5.14
N LYS A 11 -5.33 3.38 4.02
CA LYS A 11 -5.30 2.69 2.73
C LYS A 11 -4.34 1.52 2.69
N TYR A 12 -3.20 1.62 3.38
CA TYR A 12 -2.26 0.52 3.51
C TYR A 12 -2.85 -0.66 4.29
N ASP A 13 -3.61 -0.40 5.36
CA ASP A 13 -4.33 -1.45 6.09
C ASP A 13 -5.42 -2.10 5.23
N GLU A 14 -6.10 -1.34 4.38
CA GLU A 14 -7.03 -1.88 3.37
C GLU A 14 -6.32 -2.81 2.38
N LEU A 15 -5.14 -2.43 1.87
CA LEU A 15 -4.33 -3.26 0.99
C LEU A 15 -3.95 -4.57 1.66
N LEU A 16 -3.48 -4.54 2.90
CA LEU A 16 -3.09 -5.75 3.63
C LEU A 16 -4.26 -6.72 3.81
N LYS A 17 -5.46 -6.20 4.08
CA LYS A 17 -6.68 -7.02 4.18
C LYS A 17 -7.02 -7.67 2.83
N ALA A 18 -7.01 -6.90 1.75
CA ALA A 18 -7.29 -7.40 0.40
C ALA A 18 -6.25 -8.44 -0.04
N TYR A 19 -4.96 -8.18 0.21
CA TYR A 19 -3.86 -9.11 -0.09
C TYR A 19 -3.96 -10.41 0.70
N ASN A 20 -4.26 -10.36 2.00
CA ASN A 20 -4.44 -11.57 2.81
C ASN A 20 -5.66 -12.38 2.34
N ALA A 21 -6.73 -11.70 1.92
CA ALA A 21 -7.88 -12.36 1.32
C ALA A 21 -7.53 -13.03 -0.03
N CYS A 22 -6.79 -12.33 -0.90
CA CYS A 22 -6.27 -12.87 -2.16
C CYS A 22 -5.38 -14.10 -1.95
N LYS A 23 -4.50 -14.10 -0.94
CA LYS A 23 -3.71 -15.29 -0.57
C LYS A 23 -4.54 -16.50 -0.19
N THR A 24 -5.74 -16.27 0.36
CA THR A 24 -6.66 -17.33 0.76
C THR A 24 -7.55 -17.78 -0.39
N CYS A 25 -7.73 -16.93 -1.41
CA CYS A 25 -8.51 -17.21 -2.61
C CYS A 25 -7.85 -16.53 -3.83
N ILE A 26 -7.00 -17.31 -4.51
CA ILE A 26 -6.06 -16.86 -5.56
C ILE A 26 -6.77 -16.29 -6.80
N ASP A 27 -8.06 -16.57 -6.98
CA ASP A 27 -8.84 -16.22 -8.18
C ASP A 27 -10.13 -15.46 -7.83
N CYS A 28 -10.08 -14.65 -6.78
CA CYS A 28 -11.21 -13.78 -6.40
C CYS A 28 -10.91 -12.31 -6.69
N GLU A 29 -11.98 -11.53 -6.82
CA GLU A 29 -11.97 -10.07 -7.01
C GLU A 29 -11.11 -9.32 -5.97
N MET A 30 -10.71 -9.97 -4.87
CA MET A 30 -9.82 -9.39 -3.87
C MET A 30 -8.37 -9.26 -4.35
N CYS A 31 -7.92 -10.11 -5.29
CA CYS A 31 -6.60 -9.96 -5.91
C CYS A 31 -6.56 -8.70 -6.77
N ASP A 32 -7.56 -8.50 -7.65
CA ASP A 32 -7.72 -7.27 -8.44
C ASP A 32 -7.85 -6.04 -7.54
N LYS A 33 -8.65 -6.14 -6.48
CA LYS A 33 -8.80 -5.07 -5.50
C LYS A 33 -7.47 -4.72 -4.82
N ALA A 34 -6.65 -5.72 -4.49
CA ALA A 34 -5.33 -5.49 -3.90
C ALA A 34 -4.40 -4.77 -4.89
N GLU A 35 -4.45 -5.10 -6.18
CA GLU A 35 -3.69 -4.39 -7.21
C GLU A 35 -4.12 -2.93 -7.35
N ILE A 36 -5.44 -2.68 -7.42
CA ILE A 36 -5.99 -1.31 -7.50
C ILE A 36 -5.55 -0.47 -6.30
N ILE A 37 -5.70 -0.99 -5.07
CA ILE A 37 -5.32 -0.25 -3.85
C ILE A 37 -3.80 0.00 -3.82
N SER A 38 -2.99 -0.95 -4.30
CA SER A 38 -1.54 -0.78 -4.42
C SER A 38 -1.16 0.40 -5.31
N ASP A 39 -1.78 0.52 -6.48
CA ASP A 39 -1.53 1.62 -7.43
C ASP A 39 -2.04 2.98 -6.89
N GLU A 40 -3.20 2.98 -6.23
CA GLU A 40 -3.71 4.16 -5.52
C GLU A 40 -2.72 4.65 -4.45
N LEU A 41 -2.19 3.74 -3.64
CA LEU A 41 -1.22 4.06 -2.59
C LEU A 41 0.07 4.65 -3.16
N ILE A 42 0.61 4.08 -4.23
CA ILE A 42 1.81 4.63 -4.90
C ILE A 42 1.53 6.06 -5.38
N THR A 43 0.36 6.29 -5.97
CA THR A 43 -0.06 7.61 -6.43
C THR A 43 -0.19 8.61 -5.27
N LEU A 44 -0.78 8.20 -4.16
CA LEU A 44 -0.93 9.04 -2.96
C LEU A 44 0.43 9.39 -2.35
N ILE A 45 1.32 8.42 -2.26
CA ILE A 45 2.67 8.60 -1.72
C ILE A 45 3.49 9.54 -2.61
N ASN A 46 3.42 9.39 -3.94
CA ASN A 46 4.11 10.28 -4.88
C ASN A 46 3.61 11.74 -4.81
N LYS A 47 2.33 11.93 -4.42
CA LYS A 47 1.74 13.26 -4.18
C LYS A 47 2.01 13.80 -2.78
N CYS A 48 2.48 12.95 -1.86
CA CYS A 48 2.80 13.38 -0.51
C CYS A 48 4.07 14.24 -0.54
N ASN A 49 3.99 15.45 0.01
CA ASN A 49 5.16 16.31 0.09
C ASN A 49 6.09 15.79 1.20
N ILE A 50 7.04 14.94 0.82
CA ILE A 50 7.99 14.30 1.74
C ILE A 50 8.78 15.35 2.54
N SER A 51 8.94 16.56 2.00
CA SER A 51 9.63 17.69 2.66
C SER A 51 8.95 18.11 3.96
N ASP A 52 7.63 17.98 4.05
CA ASP A 52 6.83 18.41 5.21
C ASP A 52 6.72 17.32 6.30
N LEU A 53 7.33 16.16 6.07
CA LEU A 53 7.30 15.02 6.99
C LEU A 53 8.52 15.01 7.92
N SER A 54 8.29 14.62 9.17
CA SER A 54 9.37 14.35 10.12
C SER A 54 10.24 13.17 9.66
N PRO A 55 11.48 13.02 10.18
CA PRO A 55 12.33 11.87 9.88
C PRO A 55 11.64 10.52 10.15
N GLU A 56 10.84 10.43 11.21
CA GLU A 56 10.07 9.25 11.58
C GLU A 56 8.96 8.96 10.56
N GLU A 57 8.17 9.97 10.21
CA GLU A 57 7.11 9.85 9.20
C GLU A 57 7.68 9.43 7.83
N ARG A 58 8.85 9.98 7.44
CA ARG A 58 9.55 9.57 6.22
C ARG A 58 10.01 8.12 6.28
N LYS A 59 10.47 7.64 7.43
CA LYS A 59 10.88 6.24 7.62
C LYS A 59 9.67 5.30 7.49
N GLU A 60 8.52 5.70 8.04
CA GLU A 60 7.28 4.95 7.90
C GLU A 60 6.81 4.88 6.45
N ILE A 61 6.77 6.00 5.71
CA ILE A 61 6.42 5.99 4.29
C ILE A 61 7.37 5.09 3.49
N LYS A 62 8.68 5.18 3.74
CA LYS A 62 9.66 4.28 3.09
C LYS A 62 9.37 2.81 3.37
N SER A 63 9.00 2.47 4.60
CA SER A 63 8.60 1.11 4.97
C SER A 63 7.35 0.67 4.20
N ILE A 64 6.36 1.53 4.09
CA ILE A 64 5.10 1.26 3.36
C ILE A 64 5.40 1.04 1.87
N ILE A 65 6.20 1.90 1.22
CA ILE A 65 6.60 1.75 -0.19
C ILE A 65 7.29 0.41 -0.42
N PHE A 66 8.21 0.05 0.46
CA PHE A 66 8.96 -1.21 0.35
C PHE A 66 8.01 -2.41 0.47
N SER A 67 7.11 -2.38 1.44
CA SER A 67 6.09 -3.40 1.60
C SER A 67 5.18 -3.50 0.38
N ILE A 68 4.63 -2.39 -0.12
CA ILE A 68 3.79 -2.38 -1.34
C ILE A 68 4.56 -3.03 -2.49
N SER A 69 5.80 -2.62 -2.73
CA SER A 69 6.64 -3.18 -3.80
C SER A 69 6.85 -4.70 -3.68
N SER A 70 6.94 -5.22 -2.45
CA SER A 70 7.02 -6.66 -2.20
C SER A 70 5.69 -7.35 -2.47
N LEU A 71 4.58 -6.76 -2.01
CA LEU A 71 3.23 -7.29 -2.19
C LEU A 71 2.85 -7.35 -3.67
N SER A 72 3.09 -6.30 -4.44
CA SER A 72 2.82 -6.28 -5.88
C SER A 72 3.65 -7.31 -6.65
N LYS A 73 4.88 -7.60 -6.22
CA LYS A 73 5.70 -8.66 -6.82
C LYS A 73 5.13 -10.05 -6.54
N ASP A 74 4.60 -10.28 -5.33
CA ASP A 74 3.97 -11.55 -4.98
C ASP A 74 2.63 -11.74 -5.71
N LEU A 75 1.81 -10.70 -5.81
CA LEU A 75 0.54 -10.73 -6.57
C LEU A 75 0.79 -11.13 -8.03
N LYS A 76 1.78 -10.52 -8.69
CA LYS A 76 2.19 -10.85 -10.07
C LYS A 76 2.78 -12.25 -10.27
N LYS A 77 3.16 -12.95 -9.20
CA LYS A 77 3.60 -14.36 -9.27
C LYS A 77 2.45 -15.34 -9.02
N THR A 78 1.37 -14.84 -8.44
CA THR A 78 0.21 -15.63 -7.98
C THR A 78 -0.86 -15.69 -9.06
N LEU A 79 -1.00 -14.63 -9.86
CA LEU A 79 -1.68 -14.58 -11.16
C LEU A 79 -0.79 -15.16 -12.28
#